data_AF-A0A5C6LSL1-F1
#
_entry.id   AF-A0A5C6LSL1-F1
#
_cell.length_a   1.000
_cell.length_b   1.000
_cell.length_c   1.000
_cell.angle_alpha   90.00
_cell.angle_beta   90.00
_cell.angle_gamma   90.00
#
_symmetry.space_group_name_H-M   'P 1'
#
loop_
_entity.id
_entity.type
_entity.pdbx_description
1 polymer ?
#
loop_
_entity_poly.entity_id
_entity_poly.type
_entity_poly.pdbx_seq_one_letter_code
_entity_poly.pdbx_strand_id
1 'polypeptide(L)'
;MDYFKKLLELLKTEREVDRKAYLEMTASTSVAERRANGLSWYPIAIRGSEMSRGDYLTVEVERTTHQDIGHQLRFGVSAVLFSNHDPKTDRVEGTISYQGGNKLKITLRTDELPEWANNGKLGIDLLFDDNSYDEMQNALKQADTLANKGENDHLIRVLTGEKSPTFNDSLPAITIPRLNESQQTAVNRILAANDLAIVHGPPGTGKTTTLVQAIKALIKQDNKQILVVAPSNTAVDLLSEKLSEEGLNVLRVGNPARVSERLSSLTLDSRMTEHASMKEIKRLKKQANEFRDMAHKYKRNFGKAEREQRKALFDEARNIMKSVENTEQYIMDDLMAKAQVITATLVGANHYTVRKLKYHTIVIDEAGQALEPACWIPILKAEKVILAGDHCQLSPTVKSDEAARNGLSTTLLEKCIAHHPQSVVLLEEQYRMHEMIMGYSSAVFYADKLKAHASVAAHTLFPDDMPLSFVDTAGCGFDEKTEGTSTTNPEEAAFLFKHLRQFVTGLHTHYQPQEFPSIAIISPYKQQIHILKEQLLSVPELQAYGDRISVNTIDSFQGQERDIVYISMTRSNNDNKIGFLSDIRRMNVAMTRARKKLVIIGDSATLSQLPFYAGFIAYAEQQNAYQSAWEFMDN
;
A
#
# COMPACT_ATOMS: atom_id res chain seq x y z
N MET A 1 -6.28 21.92 21.43
CA MET A 1 -5.09 22.44 20.72
C MET A 1 -5.54 22.76 19.29
N ASP A 2 -5.21 23.93 18.72
CA ASP A 2 -5.73 24.32 17.38
C ASP A 2 -5.27 23.36 16.26
N TYR A 3 -4.11 22.73 16.48
CA TYR A 3 -3.51 21.72 15.61
C TYR A 3 -4.48 20.65 15.09
N PHE A 4 -5.17 19.95 15.99
CA PHE A 4 -6.06 18.83 15.64
C PHE A 4 -7.36 19.29 15.01
N LYS A 5 -7.82 20.51 15.34
CA LYS A 5 -9.03 21.10 14.74
C LYS A 5 -8.80 21.43 13.27
N LYS A 6 -7.67 22.10 12.97
CA LYS A 6 -7.26 22.36 11.59
C LYS A 6 -7.14 21.07 10.80
N LEU A 7 -6.45 20.06 11.33
CA LEU A 7 -6.26 18.79 10.64
C LEU A 7 -7.60 18.06 10.38
N LEU A 8 -8.55 18.15 11.32
CA LEU A 8 -9.89 17.60 11.17
C LEU A 8 -10.70 18.31 10.06
N GLU A 9 -10.56 19.64 9.94
CA GLU A 9 -11.20 20.40 8.86
C GLU A 9 -10.64 20.00 7.49
N LEU A 10 -9.31 19.92 7.35
CA LEU A 10 -8.68 19.49 6.11
C LEU A 10 -9.13 18.08 5.69
N LEU A 11 -9.24 17.17 6.65
CA LEU A 11 -9.71 15.81 6.40
C LEU A 11 -11.18 15.76 5.96
N LYS A 12 -12.03 16.67 6.45
CA LYS A 12 -13.43 16.79 5.99
C LYS A 12 -13.49 17.30 4.55
N THR A 13 -12.72 18.33 4.22
CA THR A 13 -12.62 18.85 2.85
C THR A 13 -12.15 17.76 1.89
N GLU A 14 -11.14 16.97 2.28
CA GLU A 14 -10.68 15.82 1.49
C GLU A 14 -11.78 14.78 1.28
N ARG A 15 -12.48 14.37 2.36
CA ARG A 15 -13.59 13.40 2.29
C ARG A 15 -14.69 13.87 1.34
N GLU A 16 -15.04 15.15 1.38
CA GLU A 16 -16.09 15.72 0.52
C GLU A 16 -15.71 15.66 -0.96
N VAL A 17 -14.48 16.05 -1.30
CA VAL A 17 -13.97 15.99 -2.68
C VAL A 17 -13.88 14.55 -3.17
N ASP A 18 -13.31 13.65 -2.38
CA ASP A 18 -13.16 12.24 -2.73
C ASP A 18 -14.53 11.56 -2.90
N ARG A 19 -15.48 11.85 -1.99
CA ARG A 19 -16.86 11.36 -2.11
C ARG A 19 -17.56 11.89 -3.35
N LYS A 20 -17.39 13.17 -3.68
CA LYS A 20 -17.97 13.77 -4.88
C LYS A 20 -17.42 13.11 -6.15
N ALA A 21 -16.10 12.95 -6.23
CA ALA A 21 -15.45 12.26 -7.36
C ALA A 21 -15.95 10.81 -7.50
N TYR A 22 -16.08 10.08 -6.39
CA TYR A 22 -16.67 8.74 -6.38
C TYR A 22 -18.13 8.73 -6.88
N LEU A 23 -18.96 9.69 -6.44
CA LEU A 23 -20.35 9.80 -6.90
C LEU A 23 -20.45 10.13 -8.39
N GLU A 24 -19.62 11.04 -8.88
CA GLU A 24 -19.52 11.36 -10.32
C GLU A 24 -19.13 10.11 -11.13
N MET A 25 -18.14 9.36 -10.66
CA MET A 25 -17.68 8.12 -11.30
C MET A 25 -18.69 6.98 -11.23
N THR A 26 -19.62 6.94 -10.28
CA THR A 26 -20.54 5.80 -10.08
C THR A 26 -21.98 6.06 -10.50
N ALA A 27 -22.44 7.32 -10.46
CA ALA A 27 -23.81 7.70 -10.83
C ALA A 27 -24.00 7.86 -12.34
N SER A 28 -22.93 8.17 -13.07
CA SER A 28 -22.99 8.46 -14.51
C SER A 28 -22.50 7.31 -15.40
N THR A 29 -21.89 6.27 -14.82
CA THR A 29 -21.22 5.20 -15.57
C THR A 29 -22.05 3.93 -15.64
N SER A 30 -21.98 3.26 -16.78
CA SER A 30 -22.59 1.94 -16.95
C SER A 30 -21.89 0.89 -16.08
N VAL A 31 -22.56 -0.23 -15.78
CA VAL A 31 -21.94 -1.36 -15.07
C VAL A 31 -20.69 -1.89 -15.82
N ALA A 32 -20.68 -1.79 -17.15
CA ALA A 32 -19.54 -2.17 -17.98
C ALA A 32 -18.32 -1.26 -17.74
N GLU A 33 -18.52 0.05 -17.65
CA GLU A 33 -17.46 1.02 -17.34
C GLU A 33 -16.97 0.90 -15.91
N ARG A 34 -17.87 0.72 -14.93
CA ARG A 34 -17.47 0.48 -13.52
C ARG A 34 -16.62 -0.78 -13.40
N ARG A 35 -16.96 -1.83 -14.15
CA ARG A 35 -16.14 -3.05 -14.24
C ARG A 35 -14.78 -2.79 -14.90
N ALA A 36 -14.73 -2.06 -16.00
CA ALA A 36 -13.48 -1.69 -16.68
C ALA A 36 -12.55 -0.86 -15.77
N ASN A 37 -13.13 -0.01 -14.93
CA ASN A 37 -12.42 0.77 -13.91
C ASN A 37 -12.09 -0.03 -12.63
N GLY A 38 -12.43 -1.32 -12.58
CA GLY A 38 -12.17 -2.20 -11.45
C GLY A 38 -13.02 -1.94 -10.20
N LEU A 39 -14.12 -1.20 -10.32
CA LEU A 39 -15.04 -0.86 -9.23
C LEU A 39 -16.16 -1.89 -9.03
N SER A 40 -16.42 -2.74 -10.04
CA SER A 40 -17.51 -3.72 -9.98
C SER A 40 -17.10 -5.11 -10.46
N TRP A 41 -17.58 -6.14 -9.75
CA TRP A 41 -17.67 -7.51 -10.28
C TRP A 41 -19.05 -7.72 -10.87
N TYR A 42 -19.12 -7.95 -12.18
CA TYR A 42 -20.37 -8.21 -12.89
C TYR A 42 -20.13 -8.98 -14.20
N PRO A 43 -20.94 -10.00 -14.54
CA PRO A 43 -21.87 -10.71 -13.65
C PRO A 43 -21.17 -11.61 -12.63
N ILE A 44 -21.85 -11.90 -11.52
CA ILE A 44 -21.45 -12.89 -10.51
C ILE A 44 -22.53 -13.96 -10.34
N ALA A 45 -22.15 -15.10 -9.75
CA ALA A 45 -23.07 -16.15 -9.31
C ALA A 45 -22.89 -16.43 -7.81
N ILE A 46 -24.00 -16.61 -7.10
CA ILE A 46 -23.98 -17.05 -5.69
C ILE A 46 -23.67 -18.55 -5.65
N ARG A 47 -22.68 -18.94 -4.85
CA ARG A 47 -22.25 -20.33 -4.66
C ARG A 47 -22.68 -20.92 -3.32
N GLY A 48 -22.94 -20.07 -2.34
CA GLY A 48 -23.43 -20.49 -1.03
C GLY A 48 -23.75 -19.30 -0.14
N SER A 49 -24.38 -19.57 1.00
CA SER A 49 -24.57 -18.59 2.05
C SER A 49 -24.50 -19.26 3.43
N GLU A 50 -24.01 -18.50 4.41
CA GLU A 50 -23.85 -18.94 5.80
C GLU A 50 -24.17 -17.78 6.75
N MET A 51 -24.70 -18.10 7.93
CA MET A 51 -24.96 -17.08 8.95
C MET A 51 -23.66 -16.75 9.70
N SER A 52 -23.32 -15.47 9.79
CA SER A 52 -22.11 -14.98 10.50
C SER A 52 -22.45 -14.43 11.88
N ARG A 53 -21.43 -13.93 12.60
CA ARG A 53 -21.57 -13.29 13.92
C ARG A 53 -22.55 -12.10 13.82
N GLY A 54 -23.53 -12.05 14.73
CA GLY A 54 -24.49 -10.95 14.82
C GLY A 54 -25.72 -11.04 13.91
N ASP A 55 -26.12 -12.25 13.49
CA ASP A 55 -27.29 -12.52 12.63
C ASP A 55 -27.19 -11.91 11.20
N TYR A 56 -25.97 -11.65 10.73
CA TYR A 56 -25.71 -11.18 9.37
C TYR A 56 -25.44 -12.35 8.40
N LEU A 57 -26.06 -12.30 7.22
CA LEU A 57 -25.88 -13.28 6.15
C LEU A 57 -24.55 -13.05 5.42
N THR A 58 -23.71 -14.08 5.37
CA THR A 58 -22.53 -14.09 4.50
C THR A 58 -22.82 -14.87 3.23
N VAL A 59 -22.61 -14.25 2.08
CA VAL A 59 -22.87 -14.82 0.75
C VAL A 59 -21.54 -15.07 0.06
N GLU A 60 -21.31 -16.31 -0.35
CA GLU A 60 -20.18 -16.68 -1.21
C GLU A 60 -20.59 -16.49 -2.67
N VAL A 61 -19.80 -15.72 -3.41
CA VAL A 61 -20.04 -15.39 -4.81
C VAL A 61 -18.79 -15.69 -5.64
N GLU A 62 -19.02 -15.99 -6.91
CA GLU A 62 -17.98 -16.25 -7.90
C GLU A 62 -18.19 -15.38 -9.13
N ARG A 63 -17.11 -14.79 -9.63
CA ARG A 63 -17.08 -14.05 -10.88
C ARG A 63 -17.10 -15.01 -12.06
N THR A 64 -18.15 -14.93 -12.88
CA THR A 64 -18.38 -15.90 -13.97
C THR A 64 -17.70 -15.53 -15.28
N THR A 65 -17.38 -14.25 -15.49
CA THR A 65 -16.76 -13.74 -16.73
C THR A 65 -15.82 -12.55 -16.44
N HIS A 66 -14.98 -12.18 -17.41
CA HIS A 66 -14.03 -11.08 -17.31
C HIS A 66 -13.01 -11.22 -16.18
N GLN A 67 -12.54 -12.45 -15.93
CA GLN A 67 -11.66 -12.79 -14.80
C GLN A 67 -10.28 -12.12 -14.90
N ASP A 68 -9.92 -11.68 -16.09
CA ASP A 68 -8.72 -10.94 -16.47
C ASP A 68 -8.74 -9.45 -16.05
N ILE A 69 -9.92 -8.88 -15.79
CA ILE A 69 -10.03 -7.46 -15.42
C ILE A 69 -9.71 -7.29 -13.93
N GLY A 70 -8.63 -6.54 -13.63
CA GLY A 70 -8.24 -6.16 -12.27
C GLY A 70 -9.32 -5.35 -11.54
N HIS A 71 -9.39 -5.47 -10.22
CA HIS A 71 -10.42 -4.84 -9.40
C HIS A 71 -9.89 -4.36 -8.05
N GLN A 72 -10.68 -3.51 -7.40
CA GLN A 72 -10.36 -2.90 -6.10
C GLN A 72 -11.08 -3.55 -4.91
N LEU A 73 -12.02 -4.46 -5.18
CA LEU A 73 -12.72 -5.26 -4.18
C LEU A 73 -11.71 -6.13 -3.42
N ARG A 74 -11.58 -5.89 -2.12
CA ARG A 74 -10.65 -6.54 -1.20
C ARG A 74 -11.33 -6.72 0.14
N PHE A 75 -10.81 -7.57 0.99
CA PHE A 75 -11.34 -7.72 2.35
C PHE A 75 -11.49 -6.39 3.10
N GLY A 76 -12.55 -6.26 3.88
CA GLY A 76 -12.81 -5.14 4.77
C GLY A 76 -13.45 -3.93 4.09
N VAL A 77 -13.46 -3.85 2.76
CA VAL A 77 -14.13 -2.75 2.07
C VAL A 77 -15.64 -2.95 2.10
N SER A 78 -16.34 -1.82 2.25
CA SER A 78 -17.79 -1.76 2.06
C SER A 78 -18.10 -2.03 0.59
N ALA A 79 -19.13 -2.83 0.35
CA ALA A 79 -19.57 -3.19 -0.98
C ALA A 79 -21.09 -3.33 -1.00
N VAL A 80 -21.67 -3.30 -2.19
CA VAL A 80 -23.10 -3.51 -2.40
C VAL A 80 -23.30 -4.67 -3.34
N LEU A 81 -24.05 -5.68 -2.90
CA LEU A 81 -24.64 -6.67 -3.80
C LEU A 81 -25.84 -6.02 -4.49
N PHE A 82 -25.89 -6.07 -5.82
CA PHE A 82 -26.99 -5.51 -6.60
C PHE A 82 -27.50 -6.47 -7.67
N SER A 83 -28.74 -6.27 -8.13
CA SER A 83 -29.26 -6.88 -9.36
C SER A 83 -29.34 -5.85 -10.50
N ASN A 84 -29.10 -6.30 -11.73
CA ASN A 84 -29.32 -5.48 -12.92
C ASN A 84 -30.81 -5.32 -13.30
N HIS A 85 -31.72 -6.02 -12.62
CA HIS A 85 -33.17 -5.93 -12.85
C HIS A 85 -33.70 -4.55 -12.46
N ASP A 86 -33.47 -4.11 -11.21
CA ASP A 86 -33.58 -2.70 -10.81
C ASP A 86 -32.30 -2.25 -10.09
N PRO A 87 -31.28 -1.76 -10.83
CA PRO A 87 -29.98 -1.39 -10.27
C PRO A 87 -30.04 -0.28 -9.21
N LYS A 88 -31.15 0.46 -9.11
CA LYS A 88 -31.31 1.55 -8.14
C LYS A 88 -31.85 1.07 -6.81
N THR A 89 -32.74 0.07 -6.81
CA THR A 89 -33.45 -0.37 -5.60
C THR A 89 -33.06 -1.78 -5.16
N ASP A 90 -32.70 -2.68 -6.09
CA ASP A 90 -32.27 -4.06 -5.82
C ASP A 90 -30.81 -4.04 -5.35
N ARG A 91 -30.57 -3.50 -4.15
CA ARG A 91 -29.24 -3.29 -3.57
C ARG A 91 -29.24 -3.62 -2.09
N VAL A 92 -28.18 -4.29 -1.64
CA VAL A 92 -27.94 -4.56 -0.22
C VAL A 92 -26.48 -4.34 0.11
N GLU A 93 -26.24 -3.52 1.13
CA GLU A 93 -24.89 -3.22 1.62
C GLU A 93 -24.31 -4.39 2.41
N GLY A 94 -23.00 -4.55 2.31
CA GLY A 94 -22.23 -5.48 3.10
C GLY A 94 -20.77 -5.10 3.18
N THR A 95 -20.01 -5.94 3.86
CA THR A 95 -18.54 -5.83 3.95
C THR A 95 -17.94 -7.09 3.38
N ILE A 96 -16.90 -6.95 2.55
CA ILE A 96 -16.18 -8.10 2.00
C ILE A 96 -15.43 -8.80 3.15
N SER A 97 -15.80 -10.04 3.44
CA SER A 97 -15.18 -10.87 4.49
C SER A 97 -14.16 -11.86 3.95
N TYR A 98 -14.07 -12.02 2.63
CA TYR A 98 -12.99 -12.77 1.97
C TYR A 98 -12.93 -12.39 0.49
N GLN A 99 -11.73 -12.34 -0.09
CA GLN A 99 -11.54 -12.29 -1.53
C GLN A 99 -10.30 -13.13 -1.89
N GLY A 100 -10.45 -14.03 -2.86
CA GLY A 100 -9.36 -14.88 -3.34
C GLY A 100 -9.66 -15.42 -4.73
N GLY A 101 -8.77 -15.13 -5.68
CA GLY A 101 -9.00 -15.44 -7.10
C GLY A 101 -10.34 -14.87 -7.58
N ASN A 102 -11.17 -15.73 -8.18
CA ASN A 102 -12.50 -15.37 -8.68
C ASN A 102 -13.62 -15.54 -7.65
N LYS A 103 -13.29 -15.85 -6.39
CA LYS A 103 -14.26 -16.04 -5.30
C LYS A 103 -14.19 -14.91 -4.29
N LEU A 104 -15.35 -14.56 -3.76
CA LEU A 104 -15.51 -13.51 -2.76
C LEU A 104 -16.58 -13.93 -1.76
N LYS A 105 -16.41 -13.57 -0.49
CA LYS A 105 -17.49 -13.62 0.50
C LYS A 105 -17.85 -12.21 0.93
N ILE A 106 -19.13 -11.88 0.90
CA ILE A 106 -19.67 -10.61 1.37
C ILE A 106 -20.63 -10.87 2.53
N THR A 107 -20.39 -10.23 3.66
CA THR A 107 -21.30 -10.24 4.81
C THR A 107 -22.28 -9.08 4.66
N LEU A 108 -23.52 -9.40 4.31
CA LEU A 108 -24.61 -8.47 4.07
C LEU A 108 -25.20 -7.96 5.39
N ARG A 109 -25.66 -6.71 5.39
CA ARG A 109 -26.38 -6.10 6.52
C ARG A 109 -27.85 -6.56 6.60
N THR A 110 -28.10 -7.84 6.29
CA THR A 110 -29.41 -8.50 6.33
C THR A 110 -29.26 -9.90 6.90
N ASP A 111 -30.36 -10.45 7.41
CA ASP A 111 -30.47 -11.80 7.96
C ASP A 111 -30.85 -12.85 6.90
N GLU A 112 -31.54 -12.44 5.83
CA GLU A 112 -31.90 -13.30 4.70
C GLU A 112 -31.45 -12.72 3.36
N LEU A 113 -31.33 -13.61 2.36
CA LEU A 113 -30.98 -13.23 1.00
C LEU A 113 -32.21 -12.56 0.38
N PRO A 114 -32.11 -11.33 -0.13
CA PRO A 114 -33.28 -10.64 -0.69
C PRO A 114 -33.92 -11.43 -1.84
N GLU A 115 -35.26 -11.41 -1.96
CA GLU A 115 -35.96 -12.16 -3.01
C GLU A 115 -35.50 -11.78 -4.43
N TRP A 116 -35.17 -10.51 -4.64
CA TRP A 116 -34.65 -10.00 -5.91
C TRP A 116 -33.28 -10.58 -6.29
N ALA A 117 -32.55 -11.21 -5.35
CA ALA A 117 -31.27 -11.84 -5.66
C ALA A 117 -31.42 -13.03 -6.63
N ASN A 118 -32.64 -13.54 -6.84
CA ASN A 118 -32.94 -14.55 -7.85
C ASN A 118 -33.33 -13.94 -9.22
N ASN A 119 -33.51 -12.62 -9.30
CA ASN A 119 -33.98 -11.93 -10.48
C ASN A 119 -32.82 -11.22 -11.17
N GLY A 120 -32.60 -11.49 -12.46
CA GLY A 120 -31.57 -10.83 -13.26
C GLY A 120 -30.14 -11.34 -12.99
N LYS A 121 -29.17 -10.58 -13.48
CA LYS A 121 -27.74 -10.80 -13.26
C LYS A 121 -27.29 -9.98 -12.08
N LEU A 122 -26.60 -10.63 -11.15
CA LEU A 122 -26.06 -9.98 -9.97
C LEU A 122 -24.70 -9.36 -10.25
N GLY A 123 -24.37 -8.35 -9.45
CA GLY A 123 -23.03 -7.79 -9.36
C GLY A 123 -22.71 -7.31 -7.96
N ILE A 124 -21.44 -7.00 -7.75
CA ILE A 124 -20.97 -6.34 -6.53
C ILE A 124 -20.26 -5.04 -6.93
N ASP A 125 -20.71 -3.94 -6.34
CA ASP A 125 -20.07 -2.63 -6.45
C ASP A 125 -19.25 -2.33 -5.21
N LEU A 126 -18.07 -1.77 -5.40
CA LEU A 126 -17.29 -1.15 -4.32
C LEU A 126 -18.03 0.10 -3.84
N LEU A 127 -18.15 0.26 -2.52
CA LEU A 127 -18.64 1.51 -1.91
C LEU A 127 -17.49 2.46 -1.56
N PHE A 128 -17.83 3.73 -1.39
CA PHE A 128 -16.93 4.73 -0.83
C PHE A 128 -16.43 4.31 0.56
N ASP A 129 -15.15 4.53 0.85
CA ASP A 129 -14.50 4.11 2.09
C ASP A 129 -14.74 5.13 3.22
N ASP A 130 -15.99 5.23 3.68
CA ASP A 130 -16.34 6.09 4.82
C ASP A 130 -15.63 5.67 6.12
N ASN A 131 -15.36 4.37 6.28
CA ASN A 131 -14.77 3.82 7.51
C ASN A 131 -13.38 4.38 7.77
N SER A 132 -12.49 4.43 6.76
CA SER A 132 -11.15 5.01 6.94
C SER A 132 -11.20 6.47 7.37
N TYR A 133 -12.10 7.28 6.80
CA TYR A 133 -12.30 8.66 7.23
C TYR A 133 -12.86 8.76 8.64
N ASP A 134 -13.83 7.92 9.01
CA ASP A 134 -14.40 7.93 10.35
C ASP A 134 -13.35 7.57 11.41
N GLU A 135 -12.52 6.56 11.15
CA GLU A 135 -11.41 6.16 12.03
C GLU A 135 -10.39 7.30 12.22
N MET A 136 -9.98 7.95 11.12
CA MET A 136 -9.09 9.10 11.18
C MET A 136 -9.72 10.28 11.97
N GLN A 137 -10.99 10.61 11.71
CA GLN A 137 -11.67 11.69 12.42
C GLN A 137 -11.81 11.38 13.92
N ASN A 138 -12.09 10.14 14.29
CA ASN A 138 -12.21 9.70 15.68
C ASN A 138 -10.85 9.81 16.39
N ALA A 139 -9.76 9.39 15.75
CA ALA A 139 -8.41 9.55 16.28
C ALA A 139 -8.08 11.02 16.54
N LEU A 140 -8.36 11.92 15.58
CA LEU A 140 -8.10 13.36 15.77
C LEU A 140 -8.91 13.97 16.93
N LYS A 141 -10.19 13.62 17.07
CA LYS A 141 -11.03 14.07 18.20
C LYS A 141 -10.50 13.55 19.54
N GLN A 142 -10.05 12.30 19.58
CA GLN A 142 -9.45 11.71 20.77
C GLN A 142 -8.12 12.41 21.12
N ALA A 143 -7.27 12.67 20.13
CA ALA A 143 -6.00 13.37 20.31
C ALA A 143 -6.21 14.79 20.85
N ASP A 144 -7.17 15.56 20.29
CA ASP A 144 -7.52 16.89 20.81
C ASP A 144 -8.01 16.82 22.26
N THR A 145 -8.85 15.82 22.58
CA THR A 145 -9.36 15.64 23.95
C THR A 145 -8.23 15.35 24.94
N LEU A 146 -7.28 14.47 24.59
CA LEU A 146 -6.14 14.14 25.44
C LEU A 146 -5.20 15.34 25.61
N ALA A 147 -4.90 16.05 24.52
CA ALA A 147 -4.08 17.26 24.53
C ALA A 147 -4.65 18.36 25.44
N ASN A 148 -5.99 18.51 25.49
CA ASN A 148 -6.64 19.53 26.31
C ASN A 148 -6.81 19.13 27.78
N LYS A 149 -6.88 17.82 28.10
CA LYS A 149 -7.04 17.31 29.47
C LYS A 149 -5.73 17.25 30.26
N GLY A 150 -4.58 17.23 29.59
CA GLY A 150 -3.25 17.17 30.23
C GLY A 150 -2.87 15.78 30.79
N GLU A 151 -3.69 14.75 30.55
CA GLU A 151 -3.40 13.37 30.93
C GLU A 151 -2.77 12.62 29.76
N ASN A 152 -1.59 12.01 29.96
CA ASN A 152 -0.87 11.21 28.95
C ASN A 152 -0.67 11.93 27.60
N ASP A 153 -0.42 13.23 27.62
CA ASP A 153 -0.27 14.08 26.43
C ASP A 153 1.20 14.27 25.99
N HIS A 154 2.16 13.67 26.70
CA HIS A 154 3.59 13.93 26.47
C HIS A 154 4.03 13.56 25.05
N LEU A 155 3.71 12.34 24.59
CA LEU A 155 4.00 11.91 23.22
C LEU A 155 3.29 12.80 22.19
N ILE A 156 2.04 13.21 22.45
CA ILE A 156 1.29 14.12 21.57
C ILE A 156 2.06 15.43 21.40
N ARG A 157 2.50 16.04 22.52
CA ARG A 157 3.27 17.29 22.51
C ARG A 157 4.64 17.15 21.85
N VAL A 158 5.30 16.00 21.99
CA VAL A 158 6.54 15.73 21.26
C VAL A 158 6.27 15.72 19.76
N LEU A 159 5.27 14.97 19.31
CA LEU A 159 4.96 14.83 17.88
C LEU A 159 4.42 16.11 17.25
N THR A 160 3.74 16.99 18.01
CA THR A 160 3.28 18.31 17.55
C THR A 160 4.34 19.40 17.68
N GLY A 161 5.54 19.08 18.18
CA GLY A 161 6.67 20.02 18.28
C GLY A 161 6.66 20.92 19.52
N GLU A 162 5.73 20.75 20.46
CA GLU A 162 5.67 21.52 21.71
C GLU A 162 6.70 21.08 22.76
N LYS A 163 7.15 19.82 22.69
CA LYS A 163 8.18 19.24 23.57
C LYS A 163 9.25 18.54 22.74
N SER A 164 10.45 18.43 23.31
CA SER A 164 11.55 17.66 22.70
C SER A 164 11.53 16.20 23.18
N PRO A 165 11.81 15.24 22.29
CA PRO A 165 11.99 13.85 22.68
C PRO A 165 13.27 13.66 23.50
N THR A 166 13.24 12.64 24.37
CA THR A 166 14.38 12.30 25.24
C THR A 166 15.01 10.96 24.86
N PHE A 167 16.26 10.76 25.27
CA PHE A 167 17.05 9.55 24.99
C PHE A 167 17.72 9.05 26.26
N ASN A 168 17.82 7.72 26.40
CA ASN A 168 18.55 7.06 27.45
C ASN A 168 19.98 6.75 26.99
N ASP A 169 20.87 7.71 27.21
CA ASP A 169 22.28 7.61 26.82
C ASP A 169 23.09 6.63 27.71
N SER A 170 22.48 6.08 28.77
CA SER A 170 23.13 5.08 29.63
C SER A 170 23.06 3.65 29.07
N LEU A 171 22.26 3.42 28.02
CA LEU A 171 22.14 2.10 27.41
C LEU A 171 23.43 1.77 26.62
N PRO A 172 24.00 0.56 26.82
CA PRO A 172 25.16 0.14 26.06
C PRO A 172 24.77 -0.02 24.58
N ALA A 173 25.58 0.55 23.70
CA ALA A 173 25.41 0.33 22.26
C ALA A 173 25.56 -1.17 21.95
N ILE A 174 24.62 -1.70 21.18
CA ILE A 174 24.72 -3.06 20.67
C ILE A 174 25.39 -3.03 19.30
N THR A 175 26.00 -4.16 18.92
CA THR A 175 26.54 -4.37 17.58
C THR A 175 25.85 -5.57 16.94
N ILE A 176 25.27 -5.36 15.76
CA ILE A 176 24.60 -6.35 14.94
C ILE A 176 25.46 -6.55 13.69
N PRO A 177 26.24 -7.65 13.59
CA PRO A 177 27.28 -7.81 12.56
C PRO A 177 26.82 -7.70 11.10
N ARG A 178 25.53 -7.86 10.82
CA ARG A 178 24.96 -7.78 9.47
C ARG A 178 24.61 -6.36 9.01
N LEU A 179 24.72 -5.36 9.89
CA LEU A 179 24.35 -3.98 9.61
C LEU A 179 25.59 -3.13 9.35
N ASN A 180 25.48 -2.18 8.42
CA ASN A 180 26.50 -1.14 8.25
C ASN A 180 26.40 -0.06 9.35
N GLU A 181 27.33 0.89 9.35
CA GLU A 181 27.45 1.92 10.38
C GLU A 181 26.19 2.79 10.53
N SER A 182 25.60 3.24 9.42
CA SER A 182 24.39 4.07 9.44
C SER A 182 23.17 3.31 9.99
N GLN A 183 23.03 2.04 9.60
CA GLN A 183 21.97 1.15 10.10
C GLN A 183 22.18 0.81 11.58
N GLN A 184 23.44 0.60 12.01
CA GLN A 184 23.79 0.37 13.40
C GLN A 184 23.47 1.58 14.29
N THR A 185 23.76 2.78 13.79
CA THR A 185 23.41 4.05 14.43
C THR A 185 21.90 4.19 14.56
N ALA A 186 21.14 3.85 13.51
CA ALA A 186 19.68 3.88 13.54
C ALA A 186 19.10 2.91 14.59
N VAL A 187 19.61 1.68 14.66
CA VAL A 187 19.18 0.70 15.69
C VAL A 187 19.47 1.22 17.10
N ASN A 188 20.68 1.70 17.37
CA ASN A 188 21.03 2.20 18.69
C ASN A 188 20.23 3.46 19.07
N ARG A 189 19.95 4.35 18.11
CA ARG A 189 19.09 5.53 18.34
C ARG A 189 17.65 5.13 18.66
N ILE A 190 17.12 4.12 17.97
CA ILE A 190 15.81 3.53 18.27
C ILE A 190 15.78 2.98 19.70
N LEU A 191 16.79 2.21 20.12
CA LEU A 191 16.83 1.63 21.46
C LEU A 191 16.90 2.71 22.54
N ALA A 192 17.71 3.74 22.32
CA ALA A 192 17.89 4.85 23.25
C ALA A 192 16.66 5.78 23.37
N ALA A 193 15.84 5.93 22.32
CA ALA A 193 14.73 6.87 22.35
C ALA A 193 13.66 6.48 23.37
N ASN A 194 13.20 7.44 24.18
CA ASN A 194 12.06 7.24 25.08
C ASN A 194 10.73 7.50 24.35
N ASP A 195 10.69 8.52 23.48
CA ASP A 195 9.46 9.02 22.86
C ASP A 195 9.42 8.81 21.34
N LEU A 196 10.45 9.30 20.64
CA LEU A 196 10.48 9.37 19.18
C LEU A 196 11.87 9.06 18.62
N ALA A 197 11.93 8.10 17.69
CA ALA A 197 13.05 7.87 16.81
C ALA A 197 12.60 7.89 15.34
N ILE A 198 13.45 8.41 14.46
CA ILE A 198 13.15 8.52 13.04
C ILE A 198 14.27 7.87 12.22
N VAL A 199 13.91 6.92 11.37
CA VAL A 199 14.81 6.35 10.37
C VAL A 199 14.45 6.92 9.01
N HIS A 200 15.28 7.83 8.52
CA HIS A 200 15.18 8.31 7.15
C HIS A 200 15.91 7.31 6.25
N GLY A 201 15.14 6.53 5.49
CA GLY A 201 15.65 5.47 4.63
C GLY A 201 15.45 5.75 3.14
N PRO A 202 16.41 6.43 2.48
CA PRO A 202 16.46 6.62 1.03
C PRO A 202 16.37 5.30 0.24
N PRO A 203 16.08 5.34 -1.07
CA PRO A 203 15.85 4.12 -1.85
C PRO A 203 17.10 3.21 -1.87
N GLY A 204 16.87 1.91 -1.63
CA GLY A 204 17.94 0.90 -1.64
C GLY A 204 18.79 0.81 -0.37
N THR A 205 18.52 1.61 0.67
CA THR A 205 19.37 1.68 1.89
C THR A 205 19.10 0.61 2.96
N GLY A 206 18.16 -0.30 2.71
CA GLY A 206 17.83 -1.37 3.67
C GLY A 206 17.02 -0.91 4.88
N LYS A 207 16.13 0.07 4.71
CA LYS A 207 15.19 0.56 5.74
C LYS A 207 14.46 -0.58 6.46
N THR A 208 13.83 -1.49 5.71
CA THR A 208 13.10 -2.64 6.25
C THR A 208 14.03 -3.57 7.04
N THR A 209 15.24 -3.86 6.54
CA THR A 209 16.24 -4.67 7.26
C THR A 209 16.63 -4.02 8.59
N THR A 210 16.83 -2.70 8.59
CA THR A 210 17.16 -1.93 9.79
C THR A 210 16.04 -1.99 10.82
N LEU A 211 14.79 -1.76 10.39
CA LEU A 211 13.63 -1.84 11.26
C LEU A 211 13.44 -3.22 11.87
N VAL A 212 13.59 -4.28 11.07
CA VAL A 212 13.46 -5.67 11.53
C VAL A 212 14.46 -5.98 12.64
N GLN A 213 15.73 -5.57 12.46
CA GLN A 213 16.76 -5.75 13.49
C GLN A 213 16.51 -4.87 14.72
N ALA A 214 16.04 -3.63 14.55
CA ALA A 214 15.67 -2.76 15.66
C ALA A 214 14.50 -3.33 16.49
N ILE A 215 13.47 -3.86 15.84
CA ILE A 215 12.31 -4.49 16.49
C ILE A 215 12.76 -5.73 17.27
N LYS A 216 13.59 -6.58 16.67
CA LYS A 216 14.17 -7.75 17.35
C LYS A 216 14.97 -7.35 18.59
N ALA A 217 15.78 -6.31 18.49
CA ALA A 217 16.56 -5.78 19.62
C ALA A 217 15.67 -5.20 20.72
N LEU A 218 14.63 -4.43 20.37
CA LEU A 218 13.66 -3.88 21.33
C LEU A 218 12.90 -4.97 22.08
N ILE A 219 12.42 -6.00 21.38
CA ILE A 219 11.74 -7.14 22.02
C ILE A 219 12.67 -7.84 23.00
N LYS A 220 13.94 -8.01 22.65
CA LYS A 220 14.94 -8.61 23.53
C LYS A 220 15.24 -7.74 24.75
N GLN A 221 15.24 -6.42 24.60
CA GLN A 221 15.53 -5.46 25.66
C GLN A 221 14.36 -5.31 26.64
N ASP A 222 13.17 -5.07 26.13
CA ASP A 222 12.03 -4.64 26.94
C ASP A 222 11.08 -5.80 27.27
N ASN A 223 11.14 -6.90 26.50
CA ASN A 223 10.18 -8.01 26.55
C ASN A 223 8.71 -7.54 26.45
N LYS A 224 8.47 -6.48 25.66
CA LYS A 224 7.14 -5.90 25.41
C LYS A 224 6.69 -6.19 23.98
N GLN A 225 5.38 -6.34 23.81
CA GLN A 225 4.76 -6.47 22.50
C GLN A 225 4.87 -5.16 21.70
N ILE A 226 5.17 -5.28 20.41
CA ILE A 226 5.30 -4.15 19.48
C ILE A 226 4.21 -4.23 18.41
N LEU A 227 3.59 -3.08 18.12
CA LEU A 227 2.69 -2.93 16.97
C LEU A 227 3.47 -2.31 15.80
N VAL A 228 3.50 -3.00 14.67
CA VAL A 228 4.14 -2.56 13.44
C VAL A 228 3.06 -2.26 12.40
N VAL A 229 3.07 -1.05 11.86
CA VAL A 229 2.06 -0.57 10.94
C VAL A 229 2.65 0.10 9.71
N ALA A 230 1.90 0.07 8.62
CA ALA A 230 2.24 0.78 7.39
C ALA A 230 0.95 1.25 6.67
N PRO A 231 1.02 2.25 5.77
CA PRO A 231 -0.15 2.72 5.02
C PRO A 231 -0.69 1.68 4.01
N SER A 232 0.15 0.78 3.50
CA SER A 232 -0.24 -0.21 2.48
C SER A 232 -0.11 -1.65 2.97
N ASN A 233 -1.02 -2.54 2.55
CA ASN A 233 -0.94 -3.97 2.89
C ASN A 233 0.38 -4.59 2.42
N THR A 234 0.88 -4.22 1.22
CA THR A 234 2.15 -4.74 0.69
C THR A 234 3.34 -4.45 1.61
N ALA A 235 3.39 -3.26 2.22
CA ALA A 235 4.45 -2.90 3.16
C ALA A 235 4.32 -3.69 4.48
N VAL A 236 3.09 -3.85 4.98
CA VAL A 236 2.83 -4.67 6.19
C VAL A 236 3.24 -6.12 5.94
N ASP A 237 2.85 -6.68 4.80
CA ASP A 237 3.11 -8.07 4.42
C ASP A 237 4.62 -8.37 4.36
N LEU A 238 5.40 -7.47 3.75
CA LEU A 238 6.86 -7.57 3.70
C LEU A 238 7.48 -7.58 5.10
N LEU A 239 7.02 -6.69 5.99
CA LEU A 239 7.50 -6.65 7.37
C LEU A 239 7.10 -7.90 8.14
N SER A 240 5.87 -8.40 7.98
CA SER A 240 5.40 -9.62 8.63
C SER A 240 6.28 -10.82 8.27
N GLU A 241 6.60 -11.00 6.99
CA GLU A 241 7.48 -12.06 6.52
C GLU A 241 8.89 -11.91 7.10
N LYS A 242 9.50 -10.72 6.99
CA LYS A 242 10.87 -10.45 7.46
C LYS A 242 11.02 -10.61 8.98
N LEU A 243 10.02 -10.21 9.75
CA LEU A 243 10.02 -10.40 11.21
C LEU A 243 9.87 -11.88 11.59
N SER A 244 9.04 -12.63 10.85
CA SER A 244 8.91 -14.07 11.03
C SER A 244 10.20 -14.81 10.64
N GLU A 245 10.93 -14.35 9.62
CA GLU A 245 12.25 -14.88 9.22
C GLU A 245 13.30 -14.76 10.33
N GLU A 246 13.21 -13.72 11.15
CA GLU A 246 14.07 -13.53 12.31
C GLU A 246 13.66 -14.36 13.54
N GLY A 247 12.64 -15.21 13.40
CA GLY A 247 12.16 -16.12 14.44
C GLY A 247 11.19 -15.48 15.44
N LEU A 248 10.67 -14.29 15.16
CA LEU A 248 9.69 -13.62 16.02
C LEU A 248 8.29 -14.23 15.85
N ASN A 249 7.53 -14.30 16.94
CA ASN A 249 6.12 -14.69 16.87
C ASN A 249 5.26 -13.51 16.37
N VAL A 250 5.01 -13.52 15.06
CA VAL A 250 4.26 -12.47 14.35
C VAL A 250 2.81 -12.88 14.15
N LEU A 251 1.90 -11.93 14.39
CA LEU A 251 0.48 -12.02 14.06
C LEU A 251 0.10 -10.91 13.08
N ARG A 252 -0.40 -11.28 11.90
CA ARG A 252 -0.88 -10.38 10.85
C ARG A 252 -2.37 -10.16 10.97
N VAL A 253 -2.78 -8.93 11.25
CA VAL A 253 -4.18 -8.51 11.41
C VAL A 253 -4.66 -7.82 10.15
N GLY A 254 -5.80 -8.29 9.62
CA GLY A 254 -6.29 -7.91 8.30
C GLY A 254 -5.81 -8.89 7.23
N ASN A 255 -6.23 -8.65 5.99
CA ASN A 255 -5.95 -9.58 4.91
C ASN A 255 -4.68 -9.19 4.15
N PRO A 256 -3.81 -10.18 3.86
CA PRO A 256 -2.68 -10.01 2.98
C PRO A 256 -3.08 -9.46 1.60
N ALA A 257 -2.25 -8.59 1.03
CA ALA A 257 -2.32 -8.25 -0.39
C ALA A 257 -1.67 -9.33 -1.25
N ARG A 258 -0.66 -10.03 -0.72
CA ARG A 258 0.04 -11.13 -1.40
C ARG A 258 -0.48 -12.48 -0.95
N VAL A 259 -0.61 -13.41 -1.89
CA VAL A 259 -1.00 -14.80 -1.63
C VAL A 259 0.27 -15.64 -1.53
N SER A 260 1.04 -15.48 -0.44
CA SER A 260 2.12 -16.41 -0.10
C SER A 260 1.64 -17.32 1.03
N GLU A 261 1.91 -18.63 0.94
CA GLU A 261 1.50 -19.60 1.96
C GLU A 261 2.05 -19.21 3.35
N ARG A 262 3.29 -18.71 3.37
CA ARG A 262 3.93 -18.22 4.59
C ARG A 262 3.15 -17.06 5.19
N LEU A 263 2.81 -16.04 4.41
CA LEU A 263 2.07 -14.88 4.90
C LEU A 263 0.66 -15.27 5.35
N SER A 264 0.00 -16.19 4.65
CA SER A 264 -1.28 -16.76 5.08
C SER A 264 -1.18 -17.40 6.46
N SER A 265 -0.12 -18.17 6.74
CA SER A 265 0.12 -18.79 8.05
C SER A 265 0.33 -17.78 9.20
N LEU A 266 0.70 -16.54 8.88
CA LEU A 266 0.87 -15.47 9.87
C LEU A 266 -0.45 -14.75 10.20
N THR A 267 -1.49 -14.93 9.39
CA THR A 267 -2.79 -14.25 9.59
C THR A 267 -3.49 -14.73 10.85
N LEU A 268 -4.23 -13.83 11.50
CA LEU A 268 -5.05 -14.19 12.66
C LEU A 268 -6.00 -15.37 12.36
N ASP A 269 -6.66 -15.36 11.20
CA ASP A 269 -7.62 -16.40 10.83
C ASP A 269 -6.97 -17.79 10.66
N SER A 270 -5.77 -17.85 10.06
CA SER A 270 -5.01 -19.12 9.95
C SER A 270 -4.56 -19.61 11.32
N ARG A 271 -4.01 -18.73 12.15
CA ARG A 271 -3.57 -19.06 13.52
C ARG A 271 -4.72 -19.53 14.40
N MET A 272 -5.91 -18.92 14.26
CA MET A 272 -7.12 -19.39 14.92
C MET A 272 -7.54 -20.78 14.43
N THR A 273 -7.42 -21.06 13.14
CA THR A 273 -7.77 -22.35 12.54
C THR A 273 -6.85 -23.47 13.03
N GLU A 274 -5.57 -23.17 13.24
CA GLU A 274 -4.54 -24.09 13.75
C GLU A 274 -4.59 -24.28 15.27
N HIS A 275 -5.29 -23.40 16.00
CA HIS A 275 -5.32 -23.44 17.46
C HIS A 275 -5.99 -24.72 18.00
N ALA A 276 -5.46 -25.28 19.10
CA ALA A 276 -5.92 -26.54 19.68
C ALA A 276 -7.43 -26.56 19.99
N SER A 277 -7.96 -25.44 20.53
CA SER A 277 -9.39 -25.26 20.85
C SER A 277 -10.30 -25.11 19.63
N MET A 278 -9.78 -25.03 18.40
CA MET A 278 -10.62 -24.93 17.20
C MET A 278 -11.42 -26.22 16.95
N LYS A 279 -10.93 -27.37 17.42
CA LYS A 279 -11.68 -28.65 17.38
C LYS A 279 -12.97 -28.56 18.19
N GLU A 280 -12.94 -27.86 19.32
CA GLU A 280 -14.12 -27.65 20.16
C GLU A 280 -15.13 -26.73 19.48
N ILE A 281 -14.69 -25.65 18.83
CA ILE A 281 -15.57 -24.78 18.03
C ILE A 281 -16.28 -25.59 16.93
N LYS A 282 -15.55 -26.43 16.18
CA LYS A 282 -16.15 -27.26 15.12
C LYS A 282 -17.21 -28.22 15.69
N ARG A 283 -16.96 -28.82 16.86
CA ARG A 283 -17.91 -29.67 17.57
C ARG A 283 -19.17 -28.90 18.00
N LEU A 284 -19.00 -27.74 18.64
CA LEU A 284 -20.09 -26.89 19.11
C LEU A 284 -20.94 -26.36 17.95
N LYS A 285 -20.32 -25.91 16.84
CA LYS A 285 -21.05 -25.46 15.63
C LYS A 285 -21.89 -26.58 15.02
N LYS A 286 -21.36 -27.81 14.96
CA LYS A 286 -22.12 -28.98 14.51
C LYS A 286 -23.35 -29.23 15.40
N GLN A 287 -23.15 -29.24 16.72
CA GLN A 287 -24.23 -29.45 17.68
C GLN A 287 -25.31 -28.35 17.60
N ALA A 288 -24.92 -27.08 17.46
CA ALA A 288 -25.88 -25.98 17.27
C ALA A 288 -26.71 -26.12 15.99
N ASN A 289 -26.10 -26.58 14.89
CA ASN A 289 -26.81 -26.84 13.64
C ASN A 289 -27.81 -28.00 13.78
N GLU A 290 -27.43 -29.08 14.48
CA GLU A 290 -28.35 -30.20 14.76
C GLU A 290 -29.61 -29.74 15.53
N PHE A 291 -29.44 -28.88 16.54
CA PHE A 291 -30.56 -28.28 17.27
C PHE A 291 -31.43 -27.36 16.38
N ARG A 292 -30.82 -26.57 15.50
CA ARG A 292 -31.56 -25.74 14.52
C ARG A 292 -32.35 -26.59 13.54
N ASP A 293 -31.75 -27.65 12.99
CA ASP A 293 -32.41 -28.55 12.05
C ASP A 293 -33.60 -29.26 12.71
N MET A 294 -33.45 -29.69 13.96
CA MET A 294 -34.56 -30.23 14.75
C MET A 294 -35.68 -29.19 14.93
N ALA A 295 -35.33 -27.95 15.29
CA ALA A 295 -36.32 -26.87 15.46
C ALA A 295 -37.09 -26.54 14.17
N HIS A 296 -36.45 -26.68 13.01
CA HIS A 296 -37.08 -26.45 11.70
C HIS A 296 -38.04 -27.57 11.25
N LYS A 297 -37.92 -28.79 11.78
CA LYS A 297 -38.84 -29.91 11.47
C LYS A 297 -40.26 -29.70 12.03
N TYR A 298 -40.43 -28.88 13.06
CA TYR A 298 -41.73 -28.59 13.70
C TYR A 298 -42.60 -27.55 12.94
N LYS A 299 -42.36 -27.31 11.64
CA LYS A 299 -43.00 -26.22 10.86
C LYS A 299 -44.47 -26.46 10.46
N ARG A 300 -45.08 -27.65 10.65
CA ARG A 300 -46.32 -28.01 9.90
C ARG A 300 -47.60 -28.33 10.68
N ASN A 301 -47.60 -28.45 12.01
CA ASN A 301 -48.83 -28.54 12.82
C ASN A 301 -48.59 -27.82 14.17
N PHE A 302 -49.57 -27.05 14.67
CA PHE A 302 -49.37 -26.13 15.80
C PHE A 302 -50.24 -26.46 17.02
N GLY A 303 -49.69 -27.22 17.98
CA GLY A 303 -50.08 -27.20 19.40
C GLY A 303 -49.22 -26.26 20.26
N LYS A 304 -49.69 -25.87 21.45
CA LYS A 304 -48.94 -25.04 22.42
C LYS A 304 -47.61 -25.69 22.84
N ALA A 305 -47.62 -27.00 23.07
CA ALA A 305 -46.46 -27.78 23.49
C ALA A 305 -45.35 -27.83 22.42
N GLU A 306 -45.73 -27.94 21.14
CA GLU A 306 -44.77 -27.98 20.02
C GLU A 306 -44.10 -26.62 19.81
N ARG A 307 -44.81 -25.52 20.07
CA ARG A 307 -44.21 -24.17 20.08
C ARG A 307 -43.20 -23.99 21.20
N GLU A 308 -43.51 -24.48 22.40
CA GLU A 308 -42.59 -24.43 23.56
C GLU A 308 -41.33 -25.28 23.30
N GLN A 309 -41.47 -26.48 22.75
CA GLN A 309 -40.32 -27.31 22.35
C GLN A 309 -39.46 -26.67 21.27
N ARG A 310 -40.08 -26.09 20.24
CA ARG A 310 -39.35 -25.35 19.19
C ARG A 310 -38.55 -24.19 19.78
N LYS A 311 -39.15 -23.44 20.72
CA LYS A 311 -38.46 -22.34 21.40
C LYS A 311 -37.25 -22.85 22.20
N ALA A 312 -37.43 -23.93 22.98
CA ALA A 312 -36.34 -24.53 23.75
C ALA A 312 -35.16 -24.98 22.88
N LEU A 313 -35.43 -25.57 21.70
CA LEU A 313 -34.37 -25.98 20.76
C LEU A 313 -33.58 -24.79 20.19
N PHE A 314 -34.26 -23.68 19.89
CA PHE A 314 -33.59 -22.44 19.48
C PHE A 314 -32.80 -21.81 20.60
N ASP A 315 -33.33 -21.82 21.82
CA ASP A 315 -32.64 -21.31 23.01
C ASP A 315 -31.36 -22.12 23.27
N GLU A 316 -31.41 -23.44 23.10
CA GLU A 316 -30.23 -24.32 23.24
C GLU A 316 -29.19 -24.06 22.14
N ALA A 317 -29.61 -23.96 20.88
CA ALA A 317 -28.72 -23.59 19.79
C ALA A 317 -28.05 -22.21 20.05
N ARG A 318 -28.79 -21.25 20.60
CA ARG A 318 -28.28 -19.93 20.96
C ARG A 318 -27.25 -19.99 22.10
N ASN A 319 -27.49 -20.81 23.13
CA ASN A 319 -26.55 -21.01 24.23
C ASN A 319 -25.23 -21.65 23.76
N ILE A 320 -25.32 -22.63 22.84
CA ILE A 320 -24.15 -23.24 22.23
C ILE A 320 -23.38 -22.21 21.39
N MET A 321 -24.07 -21.39 20.60
CA MET A 321 -23.44 -20.30 19.84
C MET A 321 -22.73 -19.29 20.74
N LYS A 322 -23.29 -18.95 21.91
CA LYS A 322 -22.61 -18.11 22.91
C LYS A 322 -21.33 -18.77 23.44
N SER A 323 -21.34 -20.10 23.60
CA SER A 323 -20.15 -20.86 24.00
C SER A 323 -19.09 -20.89 22.90
N VAL A 324 -19.51 -20.95 21.63
CA VAL A 324 -18.61 -20.78 20.47
C VAL A 324 -17.95 -19.40 20.50
N GLU A 325 -18.72 -18.33 20.71
CA GLU A 325 -18.19 -16.96 20.78
C GLU A 325 -17.16 -16.80 21.90
N ASN A 326 -17.46 -17.33 23.10
CA ASN A 326 -16.53 -17.32 24.23
C ASN A 326 -15.23 -18.08 23.91
N THR A 327 -15.34 -19.23 23.24
CA THR A 327 -14.17 -20.03 22.85
C THR A 327 -13.34 -19.32 21.79
N GLU A 328 -13.99 -18.72 20.78
CA GLU A 328 -13.30 -17.92 19.76
C GLU A 328 -12.58 -16.71 20.39
N GLN A 329 -13.20 -16.05 21.38
CA GLN A 329 -12.59 -14.97 22.14
C GLN A 329 -11.37 -15.46 22.93
N TYR A 330 -11.47 -16.60 23.61
CA TYR A 330 -10.34 -17.23 24.32
C TYR A 330 -9.15 -17.51 23.38
N ILE A 331 -9.41 -18.10 22.20
CA ILE A 331 -8.36 -18.35 21.21
C ILE A 331 -7.69 -17.05 20.80
N MET A 332 -8.47 -16.01 20.54
CA MET A 332 -7.94 -14.72 20.14
C MET A 332 -7.06 -14.12 21.24
N ASP A 333 -7.52 -14.14 22.50
CA ASP A 333 -6.76 -13.59 23.62
C ASP A 333 -5.45 -14.37 23.87
N ASP A 334 -5.47 -15.70 23.73
CA ASP A 334 -4.28 -16.54 23.82
C ASP A 334 -3.25 -16.22 22.72
N LEU A 335 -3.71 -16.10 21.47
CA LEU A 335 -2.85 -15.76 20.34
C LEU A 335 -2.25 -14.36 20.49
N MET A 336 -3.06 -13.38 20.92
CA MET A 336 -2.61 -12.01 21.14
C MET A 336 -1.59 -11.92 22.28
N ALA A 337 -1.80 -12.65 23.38
CA ALA A 337 -0.88 -12.68 24.51
C ALA A 337 0.48 -13.31 24.15
N LYS A 338 0.49 -14.30 23.27
CA LYS A 338 1.72 -14.97 22.81
C LYS A 338 2.46 -14.22 21.71
N ALA A 339 1.79 -13.33 20.98
CA ALA A 339 2.40 -12.57 19.90
C ALA A 339 3.45 -11.60 20.44
N GLN A 340 4.65 -11.61 19.85
CA GLN A 340 5.69 -10.61 20.15
C GLN A 340 5.50 -9.38 19.28
N VAL A 341 5.02 -9.59 18.04
CA VAL A 341 4.75 -8.51 17.10
C VAL A 341 3.37 -8.68 16.49
N ILE A 342 2.59 -7.60 16.52
CA ILE A 342 1.35 -7.47 15.78
C ILE A 342 1.60 -6.58 14.57
N THR A 343 1.18 -7.02 13.39
CA THR A 343 1.33 -6.28 12.14
C THR A 343 -0.05 -5.92 11.57
N ALA A 344 -0.26 -4.67 11.19
CA ALA A 344 -1.53 -4.19 10.63
C ALA A 344 -1.34 -2.97 9.72
N THR A 345 -2.35 -2.58 8.95
CA THR A 345 -2.33 -1.24 8.33
C THR A 345 -2.62 -0.17 9.38
N LEU A 346 -2.38 1.11 9.07
CA LEU A 346 -2.71 2.23 9.97
C LEU A 346 -4.16 2.18 10.47
N VAL A 347 -5.12 2.02 9.55
CA VAL A 347 -6.54 1.86 9.89
C VAL A 347 -6.81 0.48 10.52
N GLY A 348 -6.14 -0.57 10.03
CA GLY A 348 -6.24 -1.93 10.57
C GLY A 348 -5.79 -2.04 12.04
N ALA A 349 -5.00 -1.10 12.55
CA ALA A 349 -4.66 -1.00 13.95
C ALA A 349 -5.87 -0.76 14.86
N ASN A 350 -7.02 -0.34 14.31
CA ASN A 350 -8.30 -0.26 15.02
C ASN A 350 -9.29 -1.38 14.70
N HIS A 351 -8.83 -2.47 14.08
CA HIS A 351 -9.64 -3.67 13.92
C HIS A 351 -10.13 -4.18 15.29
N TYR A 352 -11.36 -4.72 15.35
CA TYR A 352 -12.03 -5.05 16.61
C TYR A 352 -11.24 -5.99 17.53
N THR A 353 -10.33 -6.79 16.95
CA THR A 353 -9.46 -7.74 17.63
C THR A 353 -8.31 -7.07 18.37
N VAL A 354 -7.80 -5.93 17.88
CA VAL A 354 -6.64 -5.22 18.43
C VAL A 354 -6.95 -3.83 18.93
N ARG A 355 -8.17 -3.33 18.71
CA ARG A 355 -8.54 -1.93 18.99
C ARG A 355 -8.34 -1.52 20.45
N LYS A 356 -8.49 -2.46 21.39
CA LYS A 356 -8.39 -2.25 22.84
C LYS A 356 -6.97 -2.46 23.40
N LEU A 357 -6.04 -2.95 22.58
CA LEU A 357 -4.67 -3.21 23.01
C LEU A 357 -3.89 -1.90 23.12
N LYS A 358 -3.00 -1.85 24.11
CA LYS A 358 -2.00 -0.80 24.29
C LYS A 358 -0.62 -1.38 24.06
N TYR A 359 0.25 -0.58 23.50
CA TYR A 359 1.61 -0.95 23.16
C TYR A 359 2.57 -0.01 23.87
N HIS A 360 3.75 -0.50 24.20
CA HIS A 360 4.81 0.42 24.62
C HIS A 360 5.37 1.16 23.41
N THR A 361 5.63 0.42 22.34
CA THR A 361 6.25 0.96 21.13
C THR A 361 5.41 0.59 19.92
N ILE A 362 5.19 1.59 19.06
CA ILE A 362 4.72 1.37 17.70
C ILE A 362 5.80 1.71 16.69
N VAL A 363 5.81 0.99 15.57
CA VAL A 363 6.66 1.28 14.41
C VAL A 363 5.76 1.61 13.24
N ILE A 364 5.95 2.77 12.61
CA ILE A 364 5.27 3.17 11.38
C ILE A 364 6.28 3.15 10.24
N ASP A 365 6.19 2.15 9.36
CA ASP A 365 6.96 2.10 8.12
C ASP A 365 6.22 2.81 6.97
N GLU A 366 6.97 3.27 5.98
CA GLU A 366 6.51 4.13 4.88
C GLU A 366 5.71 5.36 5.37
N ALA A 367 6.13 5.96 6.49
CA ALA A 367 5.47 7.11 7.10
C ALA A 367 5.44 8.36 6.19
N GLY A 368 6.35 8.45 5.22
CA GLY A 368 6.34 9.50 4.18
C GLY A 368 5.19 9.38 3.17
N GLN A 369 4.50 8.24 3.13
CA GLN A 369 3.34 7.99 2.28
C GLN A 369 2.02 8.01 3.06
N ALA A 370 2.06 8.27 4.37
CA ALA A 370 0.90 8.22 5.25
C ALA A 370 0.29 9.61 5.45
N LEU A 371 -1.03 9.70 5.32
CA LEU A 371 -1.77 10.85 5.82
C LEU A 371 -1.57 10.93 7.34
N GLU A 372 -1.22 12.11 7.85
CA GLU A 372 -1.04 12.30 9.29
C GLU A 372 -2.26 11.86 10.12
N PRO A 373 -3.52 12.15 9.75
CA PRO A 373 -4.68 11.67 10.50
C PRO A 373 -4.69 10.14 10.70
N ALA A 374 -4.22 9.38 9.72
CA ALA A 374 -4.14 7.92 9.81
C ALA A 374 -3.04 7.46 10.78
N CYS A 375 -1.94 8.21 10.91
CA CYS A 375 -0.87 7.90 11.85
C CYS A 375 -1.34 8.00 13.31
N TRP A 376 -2.26 8.93 13.61
CA TRP A 376 -2.79 9.11 14.96
C TRP A 376 -3.59 7.90 15.47
N ILE A 377 -4.17 7.08 14.58
CA ILE A 377 -4.94 5.88 14.96
C ILE A 377 -4.12 4.92 15.84
N PRO A 378 -2.93 4.44 15.42
CA PRO A 378 -2.06 3.62 16.26
C PRO A 378 -1.28 4.42 17.31
N ILE A 379 -0.89 5.68 17.05
CA ILE A 379 -0.07 6.49 17.98
C ILE A 379 -0.76 6.64 19.33
N LEU A 380 -2.08 6.84 19.36
CA LEU A 380 -2.86 7.03 20.58
C LEU A 380 -2.93 5.77 21.48
N LYS A 381 -2.32 4.66 21.05
CA LYS A 381 -2.24 3.40 21.79
C LYS A 381 -0.83 3.13 22.33
N ALA A 382 0.10 4.07 22.15
CA ALA A 382 1.52 3.87 22.45
C ALA A 382 2.13 4.97 23.31
N GLU A 383 3.28 4.63 23.90
CA GLU A 383 4.13 5.55 24.68
C GLU A 383 5.32 6.04 23.84
N LYS A 384 5.79 5.21 22.90
CA LYS A 384 6.93 5.46 22.01
C LYS A 384 6.58 5.19 20.55
N VAL A 385 7.06 6.05 19.65
CA VAL A 385 6.85 5.94 18.20
C VAL A 385 8.19 5.88 17.47
N ILE A 386 8.31 4.93 16.56
CA ILE A 386 9.41 4.86 15.60
C ILE A 386 8.81 5.15 14.22
N LEU A 387 9.22 6.25 13.61
CA LEU A 387 8.82 6.59 12.25
C LEU A 387 9.93 6.18 11.28
N ALA A 388 9.56 5.49 10.22
CA ALA A 388 10.48 5.16 9.15
C ALA A 388 9.86 5.46 7.79
N GLY A 389 10.66 6.06 6.91
CA GLY A 389 10.20 6.42 5.59
C GLY A 389 11.20 7.31 4.87
N ASP A 390 10.76 7.86 3.76
CA ASP A 390 11.52 8.81 2.97
C ASP A 390 10.61 9.95 2.53
N HIS A 391 10.81 11.12 3.12
CA HIS A 391 10.05 12.32 2.81
C HIS A 391 10.48 13.02 1.51
N CYS A 392 11.58 12.56 0.90
CA CYS A 392 12.02 13.01 -0.42
C CYS A 392 11.42 12.17 -1.57
N GLN A 393 10.63 11.14 -1.24
CA GLN A 393 9.82 10.35 -2.19
C GLN A 393 8.35 10.78 -2.14
N LEU A 394 7.46 10.04 -2.82
CA LEU A 394 6.05 10.39 -2.95
C LEU A 394 5.35 10.58 -1.61
N SER A 395 4.64 11.71 -1.49
CA SER A 395 3.68 12.01 -0.43
C SER A 395 2.40 11.18 -0.55
N PRO A 396 1.56 11.12 0.50
CA PRO A 396 0.21 10.57 0.38
C PRO A 396 -0.57 11.27 -0.74
N THR A 397 -1.43 10.51 -1.44
CA THR A 397 -2.34 11.06 -2.44
C THR A 397 -3.47 11.82 -1.74
N VAL A 398 -3.59 13.11 -2.01
CA VAL A 398 -4.68 13.99 -1.56
C VAL A 398 -5.48 14.41 -2.79
N LYS A 399 -6.79 14.21 -2.78
CA LYS A 399 -7.70 14.49 -3.90
C LYS A 399 -8.10 15.96 -3.96
N SER A 400 -8.19 16.62 -2.81
CA SER A 400 -8.48 18.04 -2.69
C SER A 400 -7.22 18.88 -2.80
N ASP A 401 -7.07 19.61 -3.90
CA ASP A 401 -5.99 20.60 -4.08
C ASP A 401 -6.01 21.69 -2.99
N GLU A 402 -7.20 22.00 -2.45
CA GLU A 402 -7.33 22.92 -1.32
C GLU A 402 -6.77 22.30 -0.03
N ALA A 403 -7.17 21.08 0.31
CA ALA A 403 -6.68 20.42 1.52
C ALA A 403 -5.16 20.17 1.44
N ALA A 404 -4.66 19.79 0.26
CA ALA A 404 -3.24 19.60 -0.01
C ALA A 404 -2.45 20.90 0.24
N ARG A 405 -2.85 22.02 -0.39
CA ARG A 405 -2.18 23.33 -0.21
C ARG A 405 -2.21 23.82 1.23
N ASN A 406 -3.27 23.50 1.98
CA ASN A 406 -3.40 23.90 3.37
C ASN A 406 -2.68 22.96 4.38
N GLY A 407 -1.97 21.95 3.89
CA GLY A 407 -1.01 21.15 4.67
C GLY A 407 -1.40 19.70 4.92
N LEU A 408 -2.45 19.16 4.26
CA LEU A 408 -2.81 17.74 4.40
C LEU A 408 -1.80 16.80 3.72
N SER A 409 -1.08 17.29 2.70
CA SER A 409 -0.01 16.54 2.03
C SER A 409 1.29 16.48 2.83
N THR A 410 1.48 17.39 3.80
CA THR A 410 2.64 17.37 4.70
C THR A 410 2.47 16.28 5.74
N THR A 411 3.29 15.24 5.62
CA THR A 411 3.22 14.06 6.49
C THR A 411 3.68 14.34 7.93
N LEU A 412 3.26 13.48 8.86
CA LEU A 412 3.78 13.52 10.24
C LEU A 412 5.30 13.32 10.27
N LEU A 413 5.84 12.50 9.37
CA LEU A 413 7.28 12.29 9.21
C LEU A 413 7.99 13.60 8.88
N GLU A 414 7.51 14.34 7.87
CA GLU A 414 8.08 15.64 7.47
C GLU A 414 8.08 16.64 8.64
N LYS A 415 6.96 16.74 9.37
CA LYS A 415 6.86 17.62 10.54
C LYS A 415 7.84 17.22 11.65
N CYS A 416 7.90 15.93 11.98
CA CYS A 416 8.79 15.45 13.04
C CYS A 416 10.28 15.59 12.68
N ILE A 417 10.65 15.44 11.40
CA ILE A 417 12.01 15.71 10.92
C ILE A 417 12.37 17.18 11.11
N ALA A 418 11.46 18.08 10.75
CA ALA A 418 11.68 19.53 10.91
C ALA A 418 11.75 19.96 12.38
N HIS A 419 10.91 19.39 13.24
CA HIS A 419 10.89 19.73 14.67
C HIS A 419 12.04 19.10 15.46
N HIS A 420 12.44 17.87 15.12
CA HIS A 420 13.36 17.06 15.92
C HIS A 420 14.48 16.43 15.08
N PRO A 421 15.38 17.24 14.48
CA PRO A 421 16.49 16.71 13.68
C PRO A 421 17.40 15.75 14.47
N GLN A 422 17.49 15.92 15.80
CA GLN A 422 18.21 15.02 16.69
C GLN A 422 17.63 13.59 16.75
N SER A 423 16.34 13.41 16.43
CA SER A 423 15.71 12.08 16.38
C SER A 423 15.96 11.35 15.06
N VAL A 424 16.51 12.03 14.06
CA VAL A 424 16.65 11.52 12.69
C VAL A 424 18.00 10.83 12.51
N VAL A 425 17.97 9.60 11.99
CA VAL A 425 19.14 8.92 11.43
C VAL A 425 18.90 8.65 9.96
N LEU A 426 19.77 9.20 9.12
CA LEU A 426 19.80 8.94 7.68
C LEU A 426 20.58 7.67 7.42
N LEU A 427 19.99 6.74 6.66
CA LEU A 427 20.72 5.60 6.12
C LEU A 427 21.48 6.06 4.86
N GLU A 428 22.80 5.91 4.87
CA GLU A 428 23.66 6.53 3.85
C GLU A 428 24.05 5.56 2.72
N GLU A 429 24.16 4.26 3.01
CA GLU A 429 24.66 3.30 2.04
C GLU A 429 23.52 2.52 1.36
N GLN A 430 23.49 2.53 0.03
CA GLN A 430 22.47 1.89 -0.79
C GLN A 430 23.00 0.66 -1.55
N TYR A 431 22.12 -0.32 -1.75
CA TYR A 431 22.43 -1.65 -2.28
C TYR A 431 21.65 -1.97 -3.57
N ARG A 432 21.16 -0.96 -4.29
CA ARG A 432 20.29 -1.10 -5.45
C ARG A 432 20.93 -0.61 -6.75
N MET A 433 21.37 0.64 -6.75
CA MET A 433 21.63 1.42 -7.96
C MET A 433 23.12 1.46 -8.26
N HIS A 434 23.47 1.53 -9.55
CA HIS A 434 24.79 1.94 -9.97
C HIS A 434 25.09 3.36 -9.45
N GLU A 435 26.35 3.66 -9.12
CA GLU A 435 26.76 4.96 -8.57
C GLU A 435 26.34 6.14 -9.46
N MET A 436 26.59 6.06 -10.77
CA MET A 436 26.12 7.04 -11.76
C MET A 436 24.60 7.28 -11.77
N ILE A 437 23.77 6.25 -11.53
CA ILE A 437 22.30 6.41 -11.45
C ILE A 437 21.93 7.10 -10.13
N MET A 438 22.60 6.74 -9.04
CA MET A 438 22.38 7.32 -7.72
C MET A 438 22.77 8.80 -7.64
N GLY A 439 23.85 9.20 -8.32
CA GLY A 439 24.54 10.48 -8.11
C GLY A 439 23.63 11.70 -8.10
N TYR A 440 22.82 11.90 -9.15
CA TYR A 440 21.95 13.08 -9.22
C TYR A 440 20.87 13.10 -8.12
N SER A 441 20.28 11.94 -7.81
CA SER A 441 19.31 11.81 -6.72
C SER A 441 19.96 12.14 -5.36
N SER A 442 21.19 11.65 -5.12
CA SER A 442 21.97 11.95 -3.92
C SER A 442 22.20 13.45 -3.75
N ALA A 443 22.67 14.13 -4.80
CA ALA A 443 22.97 15.56 -4.78
C ALA A 443 21.74 16.41 -4.48
N VAL A 444 20.63 16.16 -5.20
CA VAL A 444 19.43 17.00 -5.12
C VAL A 444 18.62 16.75 -3.85
N PHE A 445 18.44 15.49 -3.45
CA PHE A 445 17.48 15.14 -2.39
C PHE A 445 18.14 14.80 -1.05
N TYR A 446 19.42 14.42 -1.06
CA TYR A 446 20.08 13.84 0.12
C TYR A 446 21.42 14.50 0.43
N ALA A 447 21.68 15.69 -0.12
CA ALA A 447 22.89 16.49 0.13
C ALA A 447 24.20 15.70 -0.05
N ASP A 448 24.27 14.88 -1.11
CA ASP A 448 25.42 14.02 -1.45
C ASP A 448 25.83 13.02 -0.36
N LYS A 449 24.93 12.68 0.57
CA LYS A 449 25.22 11.72 1.63
C LYS A 449 25.06 10.26 1.21
N LEU A 450 24.41 9.97 0.08
CA LEU A 450 24.25 8.58 -0.36
C LEU A 450 25.54 8.02 -0.94
N LYS A 451 25.84 6.78 -0.56
CA LYS A 451 27.00 6.00 -1.01
C LYS A 451 26.52 4.70 -1.61
N ALA A 452 27.06 4.34 -2.78
CA ALA A 452 26.78 3.05 -3.38
C ALA A 452 27.64 1.98 -2.72
N HIS A 453 27.02 0.92 -2.19
CA HIS A 453 27.77 -0.23 -1.68
C HIS A 453 28.59 -0.86 -2.82
N ALA A 454 29.76 -1.41 -2.49
CA ALA A 454 30.70 -1.97 -3.48
C ALA A 454 30.06 -3.02 -4.41
N SER A 455 29.04 -3.74 -3.95
CA SER A 455 28.31 -4.74 -4.75
C SER A 455 27.47 -4.16 -5.89
N VAL A 456 27.16 -2.85 -5.85
CA VAL A 456 26.33 -2.17 -6.86
C VAL A 456 27.00 -0.96 -7.46
N ALA A 457 28.04 -0.39 -6.83
CA ALA A 457 28.66 0.85 -7.29
C ALA A 457 29.04 0.83 -8.79
N ALA A 458 29.60 -0.28 -9.27
CA ALA A 458 30.07 -0.45 -10.64
C ALA A 458 29.31 -1.54 -11.43
N HIS A 459 28.11 -1.95 -10.99
CA HIS A 459 27.40 -3.07 -11.64
C HIS A 459 26.71 -2.66 -12.96
N THR A 460 27.12 -3.26 -14.07
CA THR A 460 26.53 -2.97 -15.39
C THR A 460 25.76 -4.17 -15.94
N LEU A 461 25.07 -3.98 -17.06
CA LEU A 461 24.46 -5.11 -17.79
C LEU A 461 25.52 -5.93 -18.53
N PHE A 462 26.53 -5.28 -19.09
CA PHE A 462 27.66 -5.92 -19.76
C PHE A 462 28.88 -4.99 -19.67
N PRO A 463 30.11 -5.49 -19.94
CA PRO A 463 31.29 -4.63 -19.99
C PRO A 463 31.07 -3.44 -20.93
N ASP A 464 31.48 -2.24 -20.51
CA ASP A 464 31.34 -0.98 -21.27
C ASP A 464 29.89 -0.47 -21.48
N ASP A 465 28.87 -1.09 -20.88
CA ASP A 465 27.52 -0.53 -20.86
C ASP A 465 27.46 0.75 -20.01
N MET A 466 26.88 1.81 -20.58
CA MET A 466 26.68 3.09 -19.88
C MET A 466 25.47 3.02 -18.93
N PRO A 467 25.61 3.11 -17.60
CA PRO A 467 24.48 2.92 -16.67
C PRO A 467 23.34 3.94 -16.80
N LEU A 468 23.63 5.12 -17.35
CA LEU A 468 22.68 6.22 -17.51
C LEU A 468 22.61 6.65 -18.97
N SER A 469 21.41 6.99 -19.44
CA SER A 469 21.20 7.61 -20.75
C SER A 469 20.07 8.62 -20.67
N PHE A 470 20.30 9.85 -21.12
CA PHE A 470 19.25 10.80 -21.46
C PHE A 470 19.21 10.95 -22.97
N VAL A 471 18.11 10.54 -23.59
CA VAL A 471 17.90 10.61 -25.04
C VAL A 471 16.99 11.78 -25.33
N ASP A 472 17.58 12.86 -25.86
CA ASP A 472 16.88 14.10 -26.12
C ASP A 472 16.06 14.04 -27.42
N THR A 473 14.77 14.35 -27.30
CA THR A 473 13.83 14.43 -28.44
C THR A 473 13.58 15.87 -28.90
N ALA A 474 14.29 16.87 -28.36
CA ALA A 474 14.16 18.25 -28.80
C ALA A 474 14.42 18.38 -30.32
N GLY A 475 13.57 19.17 -30.99
CA GLY A 475 13.68 19.38 -32.44
C GLY A 475 13.27 18.21 -33.32
N CYS A 476 12.82 17.08 -32.75
CA CYS A 476 12.38 15.90 -33.52
C CYS A 476 10.93 15.99 -34.02
N GLY A 477 10.17 17.01 -33.61
CA GLY A 477 8.74 17.14 -33.91
C GLY A 477 7.85 16.15 -33.16
N PHE A 478 8.31 15.65 -32.00
CA PHE A 478 7.54 14.73 -31.14
C PHE A 478 6.60 15.54 -30.26
N ASP A 479 5.50 16.03 -30.85
CA ASP A 479 4.57 16.93 -30.17
C ASP A 479 3.61 16.18 -29.23
N GLU A 480 3.40 16.75 -28.04
CA GLU A 480 2.42 16.22 -27.11
C GLU A 480 0.97 16.43 -27.61
N LYS A 481 0.09 15.48 -27.27
CA LYS A 481 -1.35 15.53 -27.55
C LYS A 481 -2.12 15.50 -26.23
N THR A 482 -3.19 16.30 -26.15
CA THR A 482 -4.06 16.34 -24.97
C THR A 482 -5.30 15.50 -25.22
N GLU A 483 -5.52 14.48 -24.39
CA GLU A 483 -6.70 13.62 -24.44
C GLU A 483 -7.45 13.70 -23.11
N GLY A 484 -8.56 14.45 -23.11
CA GLY A 484 -9.32 14.74 -21.89
C GLY A 484 -8.49 15.54 -20.89
N THR A 485 -8.21 14.94 -19.72
CA THR A 485 -7.40 15.54 -18.64
C THR A 485 -5.97 15.01 -18.58
N SER A 486 -5.54 14.21 -19.57
CA SER A 486 -4.19 13.63 -19.61
C SER A 486 -3.44 14.01 -20.88
N THR A 487 -2.14 13.72 -20.90
CA THR A 487 -1.23 14.03 -22.00
C THR A 487 -0.63 12.74 -22.54
N THR A 488 -0.45 12.70 -23.86
CA THR A 488 0.21 11.62 -24.59
C THR A 488 1.26 12.19 -25.53
N ASN A 489 2.22 11.36 -25.92
CA ASN A 489 3.20 11.65 -26.97
C ASN A 489 3.43 10.35 -27.76
N PRO A 490 2.61 10.09 -28.80
CA PRO A 490 2.70 8.86 -29.59
C PRO A 490 4.05 8.66 -30.28
N GLU A 491 4.67 9.76 -30.72
CA GLU A 491 5.94 9.78 -31.42
C GLU A 491 7.11 9.42 -30.46
N GLU A 492 7.12 9.99 -29.24
CA GLU A 492 8.05 9.58 -28.17
C GLU A 492 7.87 8.10 -27.79
N ALA A 493 6.62 7.62 -27.71
CA ALA A 493 6.33 6.21 -27.43
C ALA A 493 6.89 5.28 -28.51
N ALA A 494 6.65 5.61 -29.80
CA ALA A 494 7.16 4.83 -30.91
C ALA A 494 8.70 4.81 -30.93
N PHE A 495 9.33 5.96 -30.66
CA PHE A 495 10.77 6.06 -30.53
C PHE A 495 11.33 5.25 -29.36
N LEU A 496 10.67 5.26 -28.20
CA LEU A 496 11.04 4.45 -27.05
C LEU A 496 11.13 2.97 -27.42
N PHE A 497 10.15 2.44 -28.15
CA PHE A 497 10.18 1.05 -28.60
C PHE A 497 11.23 0.79 -29.68
N LYS A 498 11.49 1.75 -30.58
CA LYS A 498 12.61 1.66 -31.53
C LYS A 498 13.94 1.49 -30.80
N HIS A 499 14.22 2.39 -29.86
CA HIS A 499 15.44 2.38 -29.05
C HIS A 499 15.52 1.12 -28.18
N LEU A 500 14.44 0.75 -27.50
CA LEU A 500 14.38 -0.45 -26.66
C LEU A 500 14.66 -1.72 -27.48
N ARG A 501 14.09 -1.85 -28.69
CA ARG A 501 14.33 -3.00 -29.56
C ARG A 501 15.79 -3.12 -29.96
N GLN A 502 16.43 -2.01 -30.36
CA GLN A 502 17.86 -2.00 -30.69
C GLN A 502 18.69 -2.45 -29.47
N PHE A 503 18.35 -1.94 -28.28
CA PHE A 503 19.03 -2.30 -27.04
C PHE A 503 18.85 -3.78 -26.67
N VAL A 504 17.61 -4.30 -26.71
CA VAL A 504 17.30 -5.71 -26.45
C VAL A 504 18.01 -6.64 -27.43
N THR A 505 18.08 -6.25 -28.71
CA THR A 505 18.81 -7.03 -29.74
C THR A 505 20.29 -7.15 -29.38
N GLY A 506 20.92 -6.07 -28.92
CA GLY A 506 22.30 -6.10 -28.43
C GLY A 506 22.48 -7.01 -27.22
N LEU A 507 21.52 -6.99 -26.28
CA LEU A 507 21.56 -7.82 -25.07
C LEU A 507 21.52 -9.33 -25.35
N HIS A 508 20.98 -9.78 -26.49
CA HIS A 508 20.98 -11.21 -26.85
C HIS A 508 22.38 -11.80 -27.02
N THR A 509 23.39 -10.96 -27.25
CA THR A 509 24.79 -11.42 -27.32
C THR A 509 25.39 -11.69 -25.93
N HIS A 510 24.75 -11.20 -24.87
CA HIS A 510 25.24 -11.26 -23.49
C HIS A 510 24.37 -12.11 -22.56
N TYR A 511 23.08 -12.29 -22.87
CA TYR A 511 22.13 -12.94 -21.98
C TYR A 511 21.38 -14.07 -22.66
N GLN A 512 21.24 -15.20 -21.96
CA GLN A 512 20.27 -16.22 -22.31
C GLN A 512 18.84 -15.76 -21.95
N PRO A 513 17.79 -16.24 -22.65
CA PRO A 513 16.42 -15.82 -22.38
C PRO A 513 15.96 -16.00 -20.92
N GLN A 514 16.44 -17.05 -20.23
CA GLN A 514 16.10 -17.32 -18.83
C GLN A 514 16.80 -16.37 -17.84
N GLU A 515 17.88 -15.73 -18.24
CA GLU A 515 18.65 -14.80 -17.41
C GLU A 515 18.45 -13.34 -17.84
N PHE A 516 17.54 -13.10 -18.78
CA PHE A 516 17.32 -11.80 -19.37
C PHE A 516 16.95 -10.75 -18.30
N PRO A 517 17.58 -9.58 -18.29
CA PRO A 517 17.35 -8.56 -17.28
C PRO A 517 15.88 -8.10 -17.27
N SER A 518 15.38 -7.80 -16.07
CA SER A 518 14.03 -7.30 -15.91
C SER A 518 13.92 -5.83 -16.36
N ILE A 519 12.82 -5.48 -17.05
CA ILE A 519 12.63 -4.15 -17.64
C ILE A 519 11.33 -3.52 -17.11
N ALA A 520 11.40 -2.24 -16.75
CA ALA A 520 10.20 -1.42 -16.60
C ALA A 520 10.20 -0.25 -17.57
N ILE A 521 9.04 0.01 -18.15
CA ILE A 521 8.73 1.23 -18.90
C ILE A 521 7.77 2.03 -18.04
N ILE A 522 8.18 3.23 -17.65
CA ILE A 522 7.39 4.10 -16.79
C ILE A 522 7.15 5.47 -17.41
N SER A 523 6.00 6.05 -17.09
CA SER A 523 5.61 7.40 -17.51
C SER A 523 4.77 8.06 -16.42
N PRO A 524 4.81 9.40 -16.26
CA PRO A 524 3.93 10.10 -15.34
C PRO A 524 2.44 10.05 -15.75
N TYR A 525 2.14 9.88 -17.04
CA TYR A 525 0.80 10.08 -17.60
C TYR A 525 0.08 8.76 -17.91
N LYS A 526 -1.14 8.60 -17.37
CA LYS A 526 -1.93 7.38 -17.55
C LYS A 526 -2.25 7.07 -19.01
N GLN A 527 -2.56 8.08 -19.83
CA GLN A 527 -2.84 7.83 -21.25
C GLN A 527 -1.58 7.47 -22.03
N GLN A 528 -0.41 8.02 -21.68
CA GLN A 528 0.85 7.56 -22.26
C GLN A 528 1.10 6.08 -21.95
N ILE A 529 0.79 5.63 -20.73
CA ILE A 529 0.88 4.20 -20.36
C ILE A 529 -0.06 3.34 -21.21
N HIS A 530 -1.23 3.83 -21.60
CA HIS A 530 -2.13 3.09 -22.48
C HIS A 530 -1.50 2.84 -23.85
N ILE A 531 -0.99 3.90 -24.49
CA ILE A 531 -0.30 3.80 -25.78
C ILE A 531 0.94 2.89 -25.68
N LEU A 532 1.75 3.05 -24.62
CA LEU A 532 2.93 2.22 -24.41
C LEU A 532 2.58 0.72 -24.27
N LYS A 533 1.46 0.40 -23.62
CA LYS A 533 0.98 -0.98 -23.52
C LYS A 533 0.52 -1.53 -24.87
N GLU A 534 -0.20 -0.74 -25.64
CA GLU A 534 -0.65 -1.13 -26.99
C GLU A 534 0.54 -1.37 -27.92
N GLN A 535 1.54 -0.48 -27.88
CA GLN A 535 2.76 -0.63 -28.66
C GLN A 535 3.60 -1.82 -28.22
N LEU A 536 3.67 -2.14 -26.91
CA LEU A 536 4.36 -3.35 -26.47
C LEU A 536 3.77 -4.62 -27.11
N LEU A 537 2.44 -4.68 -27.23
CA LEU A 537 1.73 -5.81 -27.86
C LEU A 537 2.00 -5.93 -29.36
N SER A 538 2.36 -4.84 -30.03
CA SER A 538 2.62 -4.81 -31.47
C SER A 538 4.08 -5.06 -31.86
N VAL A 539 4.98 -5.32 -30.89
CA VAL A 539 6.41 -5.59 -31.13
C VAL A 539 6.74 -7.07 -30.83
N PRO A 540 6.73 -7.96 -31.84
CA PRO A 540 6.91 -9.40 -31.65
C PRO A 540 8.22 -9.79 -30.95
N GLU A 541 9.30 -9.05 -31.19
CA GLU A 541 10.62 -9.32 -30.61
C GLU A 541 10.63 -9.15 -29.08
N LEU A 542 9.80 -8.24 -28.55
CA LEU A 542 9.68 -8.00 -27.12
C LEU A 542 8.65 -8.93 -26.45
N GLN A 543 7.73 -9.53 -27.22
CA GLN A 543 6.75 -10.47 -26.70
C GLN A 543 7.39 -11.71 -26.07
N ALA A 544 8.54 -12.15 -26.59
CA ALA A 544 9.33 -13.24 -26.00
C ALA A 544 9.76 -12.97 -24.55
N TYR A 545 9.78 -11.71 -24.13
CA TYR A 545 10.15 -11.25 -22.80
C TYR A 545 9.00 -10.57 -22.05
N GLY A 546 7.75 -10.76 -22.51
CA GLY A 546 6.57 -10.08 -21.95
C GLY A 546 6.45 -10.19 -20.43
N ASP A 547 6.76 -11.36 -19.87
CA ASP A 547 6.73 -11.59 -18.40
C ASP A 547 7.80 -10.80 -17.62
N ARG A 548 8.84 -10.30 -18.31
CA ARG A 548 9.93 -9.51 -17.72
C ARG A 548 9.82 -8.02 -18.01
N ILE A 549 8.89 -7.60 -18.87
CA ILE A 549 8.65 -6.20 -19.23
C ILE A 549 7.35 -5.73 -18.58
N SER A 550 7.44 -4.74 -17.69
CA SER A 550 6.27 -4.13 -17.06
C SER A 550 6.09 -2.68 -17.49
N VAL A 551 4.86 -2.27 -17.83
CA VAL A 551 4.53 -0.90 -18.23
C VAL A 551 3.56 -0.27 -17.21
N ASN A 552 4.02 0.75 -16.50
CA ASN A 552 3.35 1.26 -15.30
C ASN A 552 3.51 2.76 -15.13
N THR A 553 2.55 3.43 -14.46
CA THR A 553 2.80 4.81 -14.00
C THR A 553 3.82 4.82 -12.87
N ILE A 554 4.49 5.95 -12.66
CA ILE A 554 5.45 6.15 -11.56
C ILE A 554 4.84 5.73 -10.21
N ASP A 555 3.63 6.21 -9.90
CA ASP A 555 2.92 5.93 -8.65
C ASP A 555 2.64 4.43 -8.46
N SER A 556 2.22 3.73 -9.53
CA SER A 556 1.93 2.29 -9.48
C SER A 556 3.20 1.41 -9.40
N PHE A 557 4.35 1.97 -9.76
CA PHE A 557 5.64 1.29 -9.75
C PHE A 557 6.43 1.49 -8.44
N GLN A 558 5.81 2.16 -7.46
CA GLN A 558 6.43 2.42 -6.17
C GLN A 558 6.76 1.13 -5.41
N GLY A 559 7.92 1.10 -4.77
CA GLY A 559 8.41 -0.07 -4.03
C GLY A 559 8.92 -1.23 -4.91
N GLN A 560 8.80 -1.13 -6.23
CA GLN A 560 9.39 -2.08 -7.18
C GLN A 560 10.79 -1.63 -7.60
N GLU A 561 11.54 -2.54 -8.21
CA GLU A 561 12.82 -2.26 -8.86
C GLU A 561 13.00 -3.19 -10.05
N ARG A 562 13.80 -2.75 -11.03
CA ARG A 562 14.15 -3.51 -12.23
C ARG A 562 15.61 -3.29 -12.59
N ASP A 563 16.17 -4.23 -13.32
CA ASP A 563 17.53 -4.11 -13.82
C ASP A 563 17.65 -2.94 -14.79
N ILE A 564 16.62 -2.74 -15.62
CA ILE A 564 16.51 -1.70 -16.63
C ILE A 564 15.23 -0.90 -16.39
N VAL A 565 15.32 0.44 -16.39
CA VAL A 565 14.15 1.32 -16.38
C VAL A 565 14.23 2.31 -17.53
N TYR A 566 13.17 2.36 -18.32
CA TYR A 566 12.90 3.38 -19.32
C TYR A 566 11.86 4.36 -18.79
N ILE A 567 12.13 5.65 -18.89
CA ILE A 567 11.20 6.72 -18.50
C ILE A 567 10.80 7.50 -19.76
N SER A 568 9.51 7.50 -20.07
CA SER A 568 8.89 8.37 -21.08
C SER A 568 8.38 9.64 -20.40
N MET A 569 9.01 10.78 -20.69
CA MET A 569 8.69 12.07 -20.08
C MET A 569 7.42 12.71 -20.65
N THR A 570 7.04 12.37 -21.89
CA THR A 570 5.79 12.75 -22.58
C THR A 570 5.67 14.25 -22.93
N ARG A 571 6.13 15.15 -22.07
CA ARG A 571 5.96 16.60 -22.24
C ARG A 571 6.91 17.14 -23.31
N SER A 572 6.31 17.77 -24.31
CA SER A 572 6.99 18.38 -25.45
C SER A 572 6.02 19.39 -26.08
N ASN A 573 6.21 20.68 -25.80
CA ASN A 573 5.29 21.74 -26.23
C ASN A 573 5.96 23.12 -26.31
N ASN A 574 5.49 23.95 -27.26
CA ASN A 574 5.96 25.32 -27.47
C ASN A 574 5.66 26.28 -26.29
N ASP A 575 4.69 25.92 -25.45
CA ASP A 575 4.29 26.71 -24.28
C ASP A 575 5.20 26.49 -23.06
N ASN A 576 6.19 25.59 -23.15
CA ASN A 576 7.12 25.29 -22.07
C ASN A 576 6.44 24.83 -20.76
N LYS A 577 5.26 24.22 -20.88
CA LYS A 577 4.46 23.72 -19.76
C LYS A 577 4.95 22.34 -19.33
N ILE A 578 5.39 22.23 -18.09
CA ILE A 578 5.84 20.97 -17.46
C ILE A 578 4.68 20.19 -16.83
N GLY A 579 3.67 20.90 -16.30
CA GLY A 579 2.48 20.29 -15.71
C GLY A 579 2.81 19.34 -14.55
N PHE A 580 2.33 18.09 -14.66
CA PHE A 580 2.42 17.04 -13.65
C PHE A 580 3.86 16.64 -13.25
N LEU A 581 4.83 16.95 -14.10
CA LEU A 581 6.25 16.76 -13.84
C LEU A 581 6.86 17.80 -12.89
N SER A 582 6.09 18.79 -12.42
CA SER A 582 6.56 19.79 -11.45
C SER A 582 6.85 19.21 -10.06
N ASP A 583 6.22 18.10 -9.69
CA ASP A 583 6.53 17.36 -8.47
C ASP A 583 7.77 16.49 -8.67
N ILE A 584 8.93 17.04 -8.31
CA ILE A 584 10.24 16.41 -8.46
C ILE A 584 10.40 15.13 -7.62
N ARG A 585 9.57 14.92 -6.59
CA ARG A 585 9.62 13.68 -5.77
C ARG A 585 9.19 12.47 -6.60
N ARG A 586 8.30 12.66 -7.59
CA ARG A 586 7.95 11.62 -8.58
C ARG A 586 9.15 11.18 -9.38
N MET A 587 9.97 12.13 -9.82
CA MET A 587 11.19 11.81 -10.56
C MET A 587 12.25 11.16 -9.70
N ASN A 588 12.41 11.60 -8.45
CA ASN A 588 13.25 10.89 -7.49
C ASN A 588 12.82 9.43 -7.37
N VAL A 589 11.52 9.19 -7.24
CA VAL A 589 10.96 7.84 -7.26
C VAL A 589 11.29 7.13 -8.56
N ALA A 590 11.00 7.70 -9.72
CA ALA A 590 11.16 7.06 -11.03
C ALA A 590 12.60 6.64 -11.32
N MET A 591 13.56 7.56 -11.13
CA MET A 591 14.99 7.32 -11.38
C MET A 591 15.54 6.22 -10.47
N THR A 592 15.11 6.20 -9.20
CA THR A 592 15.64 5.28 -8.18
C THR A 592 15.03 3.87 -8.21
N ARG A 593 14.32 3.51 -9.29
CA ARG A 593 13.80 2.16 -9.55
C ARG A 593 14.77 1.32 -10.40
N ALA A 594 15.69 1.97 -11.10
CA ALA A 594 16.71 1.31 -11.92
C ALA A 594 17.82 0.72 -11.04
N ARG A 595 18.21 -0.53 -11.29
CA ARG A 595 19.39 -1.12 -10.66
C ARG A 595 20.64 -0.83 -11.47
N LYS A 596 20.67 -1.30 -12.73
CA LYS A 596 21.86 -1.30 -13.58
C LYS A 596 21.82 -0.26 -14.70
N LYS A 597 20.64 -0.03 -15.30
CA LYS A 597 20.48 0.87 -16.45
C LYS A 597 19.24 1.76 -16.29
N LEU A 598 19.43 3.06 -16.43
CA LEU A 598 18.37 4.06 -16.49
C LEU A 598 18.41 4.77 -17.85
N VAL A 599 17.31 4.72 -18.59
CA VAL A 599 17.14 5.47 -19.85
C VAL A 599 15.97 6.43 -19.68
N ILE A 600 16.20 7.72 -19.91
CA ILE A 600 15.15 8.75 -19.89
C ILE A 600 15.03 9.31 -21.30
N ILE A 601 13.81 9.34 -21.83
CA ILE A 601 13.50 9.88 -23.15
C ILE A 601 12.56 11.07 -22.95
N GLY A 602 12.93 12.23 -23.49
CA GLY A 602 12.11 13.43 -23.39
C GLY A 602 12.71 14.64 -24.09
N ASP A 603 11.90 15.68 -24.22
CA ASP A 603 12.27 16.94 -24.88
C ASP A 603 13.01 17.88 -23.92
N SER A 604 14.32 18.05 -24.11
CA SER A 604 15.16 18.93 -23.31
C SER A 604 14.70 20.38 -23.33
N ALA A 605 14.12 20.86 -24.44
CA ALA A 605 13.69 22.26 -24.58
C ALA A 605 12.50 22.58 -23.65
N THR A 606 11.54 21.66 -23.58
CA THR A 606 10.40 21.75 -22.66
C THR A 606 10.80 21.47 -21.21
N LEU A 607 11.61 20.44 -20.98
CA LEU A 607 11.92 19.99 -19.62
C LEU A 607 12.83 20.97 -18.85
N SER A 608 13.80 21.59 -19.51
CA SER A 608 14.81 22.46 -18.87
C SER A 608 14.24 23.73 -18.21
N GLN A 609 12.94 23.98 -18.37
CA GLN A 609 12.22 25.07 -17.72
C GLN A 609 12.12 24.87 -16.20
N LEU A 610 12.24 23.64 -15.71
CA LEU A 610 12.40 23.35 -14.28
C LEU A 610 13.89 23.21 -13.97
N PRO A 611 14.43 23.93 -12.97
CA PRO A 611 15.83 23.79 -12.56
C PRO A 611 16.25 22.34 -12.28
N PHE A 612 15.31 21.53 -11.77
CA PHE A 612 15.54 20.12 -11.53
C PHE A 612 15.86 19.32 -12.80
N TYR A 613 15.16 19.55 -13.92
CA TYR A 613 15.42 18.81 -15.15
C TYR A 613 16.64 19.35 -15.89
N ALA A 614 16.81 20.68 -15.91
CA ALA A 614 18.03 21.30 -16.44
C ALA A 614 19.29 20.76 -15.74
N GLY A 615 19.26 20.66 -14.41
CA GLY A 615 20.35 20.07 -13.64
C GLY A 615 20.58 18.59 -13.95
N PHE A 616 19.52 17.80 -14.20
CA PHE A 616 19.66 16.39 -14.56
C PHE A 616 20.28 16.22 -15.94
N ILE A 617 19.87 17.04 -16.91
CA ILE A 617 20.40 17.02 -18.27
C ILE A 617 21.89 17.41 -18.23
N ALA A 618 22.25 18.48 -17.52
CA ALA A 618 23.64 18.87 -17.33
C ALA A 618 24.47 17.78 -16.63
N TYR A 619 23.89 17.07 -15.65
CA TYR A 619 24.52 15.90 -15.03
C TYR A 619 24.73 14.77 -16.04
N ALA A 620 23.75 14.48 -16.89
CA ALA A 620 23.90 13.47 -17.94
C ALA A 620 25.01 13.86 -18.95
N GLU A 621 25.09 15.12 -19.36
CA GLU A 621 26.18 15.62 -20.21
C GLU A 621 27.55 15.45 -19.54
N GLN A 622 27.68 15.81 -18.25
CA GLN A 622 28.92 15.66 -17.50
C GLN A 622 29.38 14.19 -17.41
N GLN A 623 28.43 13.26 -17.33
CA GLN A 623 28.70 11.82 -17.31
C GLN A 623 28.90 11.21 -18.71
N ASN A 624 28.85 12.01 -19.80
CA ASN A 624 28.81 11.54 -21.19
C ASN A 624 27.63 10.60 -21.50
N ALA A 625 26.52 10.78 -20.78
CA ALA A 625 25.30 9.99 -20.87
C ALA A 625 24.18 10.69 -21.67
N TYR A 626 24.46 11.84 -22.27
CA TYR A 626 23.54 12.57 -23.14
C TYR A 626 23.63 12.08 -24.58
N GLN A 627 22.49 11.83 -25.22
CA GLN A 627 22.39 11.41 -26.62
C GLN A 627 21.25 12.15 -27.31
N SER A 628 21.39 12.43 -28.61
CA SER A 628 20.29 12.96 -29.42
C SER A 628 19.47 11.84 -30.03
N ALA A 629 18.14 11.97 -30.06
CA ALA A 629 17.28 11.00 -30.74
C ALA A 629 17.61 10.85 -32.23
N TRP A 630 18.16 11.89 -32.88
CA TRP A 630 18.64 11.85 -34.26
C TRP A 630 19.69 10.77 -34.52
N GLU A 631 20.54 10.45 -33.53
CA GLU A 631 21.54 9.37 -33.63
C GLU A 631 20.90 7.99 -33.86
N PHE A 632 19.62 7.85 -33.53
CA PHE A 632 18.85 6.61 -33.65
C PHE A 632 17.79 6.67 -34.76
N MET A 633 17.60 7.80 -35.44
CA MET A 633 16.59 7.93 -36.49
C MET A 633 17.02 7.32 -37.82
N ASP A 634 18.31 7.38 -38.15
CA ASP A 634 18.86 6.97 -39.46
C ASP A 634 19.23 5.49 -39.59
N ASN A 635 18.91 4.67 -38.58
CA ASN A 635 19.14 3.21 -38.59
C ASN A 635 17.84 2.39 -38.50
#